data_AF-A0A170SFW2-F1
#
_entry.id   AF-A0A170SFW2-F1
#
_cell.length_a   1.000
_cell.length_b   1.000
_cell.length_c   1.000
_cell.angle_alpha   90.00
_cell.angle_beta   90.00
_cell.angle_gamma   90.00
#
_symmetry.space_group_name_H-M   'P 1'
#
loop_
_entity.id
_entity.type
_entity.pdbx_description
1 polymer ?
#
loop_
_entity_poly.entity_id
_entity_poly.type
_entity_poly.pdbx_seq_one_letter_code
_entity_poly.pdbx_strand_id
1 'polypeptide(L)'
;MLRKNKQLVGKDILGNRYYNSLTKTGEKRWVIYNGKVDPTKVPALWHIWLHYTDNQLPKLAEKNPHAPNLTGTKYAYHPQKFFK
;
A
#
# COMPACT_ATOMS: atom_id res chain seq x y z
N MET A 1 13.25 2.66 29.19
CA MET A 1 13.53 1.89 27.96
C MET A 1 12.21 1.60 27.27
N LEU A 2 11.75 2.43 26.33
CA LEU A 2 10.44 2.24 25.68
C LEU A 2 10.50 1.07 24.70
N ARG A 3 10.06 -0.10 25.14
CA ARG A 3 9.81 -1.27 24.29
C ARG A 3 8.60 -0.94 23.41
N LYS A 4 8.87 -0.50 22.18
CA LYS A 4 7.85 0.03 21.27
C LYS A 4 7.17 -1.14 20.57
N ASN A 5 5.97 -1.47 21.08
CA ASN A 5 5.14 -2.52 20.52
C ASN A 5 4.79 -2.18 19.07
N LYS A 6 4.80 -3.20 18.22
CA LYS A 6 4.26 -3.15 16.86
C LYS A 6 2.74 -3.06 16.98
N GLN A 7 2.14 -1.97 16.51
CA GLN A 7 0.69 -1.79 16.52
C GLN A 7 0.13 -2.10 15.13
N LEU A 8 -0.88 -2.98 15.07
CA LEU A 8 -1.66 -3.18 13.85
C LEU A 8 -2.56 -1.97 13.67
N VAL A 9 -2.41 -1.29 12.53
CA VAL A 9 -3.17 -0.08 12.18
C VAL A 9 -4.42 -0.44 11.39
N GLY A 10 -4.30 -1.39 10.46
CA GLY A 10 -5.43 -1.85 9.67
C GLY A 10 -5.07 -2.89 8.63
N LYS A 11 -6.08 -3.26 7.84
CA LYS A 11 -6.00 -4.24 6.76
C LYS A 11 -6.71 -3.66 5.54
N ASP A 12 -6.15 -3.82 4.36
CA ASP A 12 -6.82 -3.43 3.11
C ASP A 12 -7.71 -4.55 2.54
N ILE A 13 -8.39 -4.25 1.43
CA ILE A 13 -9.27 -5.19 0.71
C ILE A 13 -8.52 -6.40 0.12
N LEU A 14 -7.23 -6.26 -0.17
CA LEU A 14 -6.37 -7.31 -0.71
C LEU A 14 -5.78 -8.19 0.40
N GLY A 15 -5.97 -7.76 1.65
CA GLY A 15 -5.55 -8.43 2.87
C GLY A 15 -4.17 -8.06 3.38
N ASN A 16 -3.51 -7.05 2.80
CA ASN A 16 -2.25 -6.52 3.32
C ASN A 16 -2.51 -5.90 4.70
N ARG A 17 -1.58 -6.12 5.64
CA ARG A 17 -1.68 -5.61 7.01
C ARG A 17 -0.67 -4.51 7.25
N TYR A 18 -1.14 -3.38 7.76
CA TYR A 18 -0.35 -2.18 7.97
C TYR A 18 -0.06 -1.99 9.44
N TYR A 19 1.18 -1.65 9.75
CA TYR A 19 1.66 -1.50 11.11
C TYR A 19 2.40 -0.19 11.27
N ASN A 20 2.36 0.32 12.49
CA ASN A 20 3.27 1.38 12.90
C ASN A 20 3.92 1.05 14.25
N SER A 21 5.00 1.77 14.51
CA SER A 21 5.60 1.82 15.82
C SER A 21 6.34 3.13 15.97
N LEU A 22 6.11 3.82 17.08
CA LEU A 22 6.93 4.98 17.42
C LEU A 22 8.35 4.45 17.66
N THR A 23 9.41 5.11 17.21
CA THR A 23 10.83 4.82 17.56
C THR A 23 11.48 6.02 18.26
N LYS A 24 12.74 5.92 18.69
CA LYS A 24 13.44 7.10 19.25
C LYS A 24 13.61 8.20 18.19
N THR A 25 13.64 7.83 16.91
CA THR A 25 13.89 8.71 15.76
C THR A 25 12.60 9.08 15.02
N GLY A 26 11.42 8.85 15.61
CA GLY A 26 10.11 9.12 14.97
C GLY A 26 9.30 7.85 14.69
N GLU A 27 8.12 8.02 14.08
CA GLU A 27 7.23 6.91 13.70
C GLU A 27 7.83 6.09 12.55
N LYS A 28 7.71 4.76 12.61
CA LYS A 28 7.98 3.86 11.49
C LYS A 28 6.70 3.18 11.06
N ARG A 29 6.40 3.19 9.77
CA ARG A 29 5.27 2.50 9.13
C ARG A 29 5.76 1.41 8.19
N TRP A 30 5.06 0.29 8.15
CA TRP A 30 5.37 -0.80 7.21
C TRP A 30 4.14 -1.65 6.91
N VAL A 31 4.22 -2.39 5.81
CA VAL A 31 3.17 -3.30 5.34
C VAL A 31 3.68 -4.74 5.35
N ILE A 32 2.80 -5.67 5.72
CA ILE A 32 2.96 -7.11 5.50
C ILE A 32 1.98 -7.51 4.42
N TYR A 33 2.51 -7.88 3.26
CA TYR A 33 1.71 -8.26 2.10
C TYR A 33 0.95 -9.57 2.33
N ASN A 34 -0.23 -9.66 1.71
CA ASN A 34 -0.95 -10.92 1.58
C ASN A 34 -0.47 -11.66 0.31
N GLY A 35 0.13 -12.83 0.48
CA GLY A 35 0.68 -13.62 -0.62
C GLY A 35 1.98 -13.02 -1.19
N LYS A 36 2.11 -13.02 -2.53
CA LYS A 36 3.33 -12.56 -3.21
C LYS A 36 3.61 -11.08 -2.91
N VAL A 37 4.83 -10.82 -2.39
CA VAL A 37 5.36 -9.48 -2.14
C VAL A 37 5.46 -8.71 -3.45
N ASP A 38 4.70 -7.63 -3.53
CA ASP A 38 4.66 -6.72 -4.67
C ASP A 38 4.23 -5.34 -4.18
N PRO A 39 5.14 -4.35 -4.16
CA PRO A 39 4.84 -3.00 -3.70
C PRO A 39 3.68 -2.34 -4.44
N THR A 40 3.45 -2.72 -5.69
CA THR A 40 2.39 -2.15 -6.52
C THR A 40 1.01 -2.65 -6.12
N LYS A 41 0.89 -3.60 -5.18
CA LYS A 41 -0.38 -4.04 -4.61
C LYS A 41 -0.90 -3.17 -3.47
N VAL A 42 -0.15 -2.16 -3.02
CA VAL A 42 -0.63 -1.24 -1.98
C VAL A 42 -1.68 -0.30 -2.59
N PRO A 43 -2.93 -0.26 -2.07
CA PRO A 43 -3.95 0.68 -2.55
C PRO A 43 -3.56 2.14 -2.33
N ALA A 44 -4.15 3.04 -3.13
CA ALA A 44 -3.75 4.45 -3.17
C ALA A 44 -3.79 5.14 -1.81
N LEU A 45 -4.86 4.98 -1.03
CA LEU A 45 -4.97 5.63 0.29
C LEU A 45 -3.96 5.05 1.29
N TRP A 46 -3.73 3.74 1.26
CA TRP A 46 -2.72 3.10 2.09
C TRP A 46 -1.30 3.51 1.69
N HIS A 47 -1.06 3.77 0.41
CA HIS A 47 0.22 4.29 -0.09
C HIS A 47 0.49 5.69 0.46
N ILE A 48 -0.50 6.60 0.41
CA ILE A 48 -0.41 7.95 0.99
C ILE A 48 -0.04 7.89 2.48
N TRP A 49 -0.71 7.03 3.25
CA TRP A 49 -0.43 6.83 4.67
C TRP A 49 0.96 6.23 4.90
N LEU A 50 1.32 5.18 4.17
CA LEU A 50 2.59 4.48 4.33
C LEU A 50 3.80 5.40 4.05
N HIS A 51 3.64 6.34 3.11
CA HIS A 51 4.67 7.30 2.69
C HIS A 51 4.59 8.67 3.40
N TYR A 52 3.88 8.76 4.52
CA TYR A 52 3.78 9.98 5.35
C TYR A 52 3.26 11.22 4.62
N THR A 53 2.54 11.05 3.50
CA THR A 53 1.94 12.17 2.76
C THR A 53 0.70 12.70 3.49
N ASP A 54 -0.07 11.79 4.10
CA ASP A 54 -1.16 12.12 5.03
C ASP A 54 -1.13 11.12 6.20
N ASN A 55 -1.58 11.57 7.37
CA ASN A 55 -1.71 10.75 8.57
C ASN A 55 -3.12 10.17 8.75
N GLN A 56 -4.10 10.60 7.94
CA GLN A 56 -5.44 10.04 7.95
C GLN A 56 -5.42 8.55 7.57
N LEU A 57 -6.11 7.74 8.38
CA LEU A 57 -6.27 6.33 8.07
C LEU A 57 -7.25 6.16 6.89
N PRO A 58 -6.93 5.27 5.93
CA PRO A 58 -7.81 5.00 4.81
C PRO A 58 -9.19 4.54 5.28
N LYS A 59 -10.25 5.16 4.73
CA LYS A 59 -11.62 4.69 4.93
C LYS A 59 -11.89 3.49 4.01
N LEU A 60 -12.72 2.57 4.47
CA LEU A 60 -12.94 1.26 3.83
C LEU A 60 -13.51 1.33 2.39
N ALA A 61 -14.02 2.47 1.94
CA ALA A 61 -14.75 2.59 0.69
C ALA A 61 -13.97 3.39 -0.38
N GLU A 62 -13.00 2.73 -1.03
CA GLU A 62 -12.51 3.21 -2.33
C GLU A 62 -13.54 2.84 -3.41
N LYS A 63 -14.03 3.82 -4.19
CA LYS A 63 -15.01 3.58 -5.26
C LYS A 63 -14.42 2.79 -6.45
N ASN A 64 -13.11 2.86 -6.64
CA ASN A 64 -12.39 2.19 -7.71
C ASN A 64 -11.43 1.15 -7.12
N PRO A 65 -11.59 -0.14 -7.45
CA PRO A 65 -10.66 -1.17 -6.98
C PRO A 65 -9.25 -0.91 -7.46
N HIS A 66 -8.27 -1.05 -6.55
CA HIS A 66 -6.86 -0.94 -6.90
C HIS A 66 -6.43 -2.07 -7.84
N ALA A 67 -5.74 -1.73 -8.92
CA ALA A 67 -5.12 -2.67 -9.84
C ALA A 67 -3.59 -2.63 -9.70
N PRO A 68 -2.91 -3.76 -9.46
CA PRO A 68 -1.45 -3.80 -9.39
C PRO A 68 -0.79 -3.58 -10.75
N ASN A 69 0.53 -3.39 -10.76
CA ASN A 69 1.28 -3.25 -12.00
C ASN A 69 1.29 -4.58 -12.79
N LEU A 70 0.82 -4.52 -14.05
CA LEU A 70 0.71 -5.68 -14.94
C LEU A 70 1.87 -5.78 -15.95
N THR A 71 2.89 -4.93 -15.84
CA THR A 71 4.07 -4.94 -16.72
C THR A 71 4.73 -6.32 -16.75
N GLY A 72 5.12 -6.78 -17.94
CA GLY A 72 5.76 -8.09 -18.12
C GLY A 72 4.81 -9.29 -17.98
N THR A 73 3.50 -9.06 -17.87
CA THR A 73 2.48 -10.11 -17.92
C THR A 73 1.73 -10.11 -19.25
N LYS A 74 0.94 -11.17 -19.51
CA LYS A 74 0.03 -11.23 -20.67
C LYS A 74 -1.08 -10.15 -20.67
N TYR A 75 -1.25 -9.44 -19.56
CA TYR A 75 -2.23 -8.36 -19.39
C TYR A 75 -1.57 -6.97 -19.37
N ALA A 76 -0.30 -6.86 -19.76
CA ALA A 76 0.38 -5.58 -19.84
C ALA A 76 -0.34 -4.64 -20.83
N TYR A 77 -0.41 -3.35 -20.49
CA TYR A 77 -0.94 -2.34 -21.40
C TYR A 77 0.05 -2.07 -22.53
N HIS A 78 -0.44 -2.13 -23.77
CA HIS A 78 0.31 -1.77 -24.98
C HIS A 78 -0.43 -0.65 -25.71
N PRO A 79 0.16 0.55 -25.85
CA PRO A 79 -0.50 1.66 -26.52
C PRO A 79 -0.72 1.34 -28.00
N GLN A 80 -1.89 1.72 -28.52
CA GLN A 80 -2.15 1.63 -29.95
C GLN A 80 -1.22 2.59 -30.71
N LYS A 81 -0.52 2.08 -31.73
CA LYS A 81 0.25 2.92 -32.64
C LYS A 81 -0.72 3.57 -33.62
N PHE A 82 -1.13 4.79 -33.34
CA PHE A 82 -1.80 5.62 -34.34
C PHE A 82 -0.72 6.14 -35.30
N PHE A 83 -0.58 5.51 -36.46
CA PHE A 83 0.14 6.11 -37.57
C PHE A 83 -0.78 7.17 -38.20
N LYS A 84 -0.32 8.41 -38.28
CA LYS A 84 -0.95 9.48 -39.06
C LYS A 84 -0.60 9.33 -40.53
#